data_AF-A0A8T5TEK7-F1
#
_entry.id   AF-A0A8T5TEK7-F1
#
_cell.length_a   1.000
_cell.length_b   1.000
_cell.length_c   1.000
_cell.angle_alpha   90.00
_cell.angle_beta   90.00
_cell.angle_gamma   90.00
#
_symmetry.space_group_name_H-M   'P 1'
#
loop_
_entity.id
_entity.type
_entity.pdbx_description
1 polymer ?
#
loop_
_entity_poly.entity_id
_entity_poly.type
_entity_poly.pdbx_seq_one_letter_code
_entity_poly.pdbx_strand_id
1 'polypeptide(L)'
;MPALAHFGIGLAAKRFFPKIPLWALLVSVMFLDLLSFIFIFTLWSTHGLLMAVVWTVIVMCITILFGHYKNSKKQQDKKRDSTLWGMKILQLSISIGFLVFSHWVLDFIGWPMSVGDPNATGTPLLFDDSIWIGLGVYTTWFGALTMDLGVFIAGLAIYLHHINKIKKIKIYDEIKTDNFS
;
A
#
# COMPACT_ATOMS: atom_id res chain seq x y z
N MET A 1 -14.19 -6.73 5.35
CA MET A 1 -13.05 -5.88 4.94
C MET A 1 -12.86 -6.03 3.45
N PRO A 2 -12.61 -4.95 2.71
CA PRO A 2 -12.54 -4.95 1.25
C PRO A 2 -11.18 -5.49 0.76
N ALA A 3 -10.91 -6.77 1.03
CA ALA A 3 -9.57 -7.35 0.83
C ALA A 3 -9.11 -7.27 -0.64
N LEU A 4 -10.02 -7.44 -1.60
CA LEU A 4 -9.68 -7.41 -3.02
C LEU A 4 -9.34 -5.99 -3.48
N ALA A 5 -10.07 -4.97 -3.02
CA ALA A 5 -9.75 -3.58 -3.30
C ALA A 5 -8.33 -3.22 -2.84
N HIS A 6 -7.94 -3.67 -1.64
CA HIS A 6 -6.59 -3.48 -1.10
C HIS A 6 -5.52 -4.11 -1.98
N PHE A 7 -5.71 -5.37 -2.41
CA PHE A 7 -4.80 -6.00 -3.38
C PHE A 7 -4.75 -5.22 -4.71
N GLY A 8 -5.87 -4.66 -5.16
CA GLY A 8 -5.94 -3.80 -6.33
C GLY A 8 -5.00 -2.59 -6.26
N ILE A 9 -5.03 -1.86 -5.14
CA ILE A 9 -4.12 -0.72 -4.92
C ILE A 9 -2.66 -1.17 -4.92
N GLY A 10 -2.33 -2.27 -4.23
CA GLY A 10 -0.97 -2.81 -4.19
C GLY A 10 -0.45 -3.25 -5.57
N LEU A 11 -1.32 -3.84 -6.41
CA LEU A 11 -1.00 -4.18 -7.80
C LEU A 11 -0.75 -2.92 -8.64
N ALA A 12 -1.64 -1.92 -8.55
CA ALA A 12 -1.51 -0.66 -9.28
C ALA A 12 -0.21 0.09 -8.90
N ALA A 13 0.16 0.05 -7.63
CA ALA A 13 1.36 0.70 -7.09
C ALA A 13 2.64 0.25 -7.80
N LYS A 14 2.70 -0.98 -8.32
CA LYS A 14 3.86 -1.50 -9.03
C LYS A 14 4.24 -0.67 -10.25
N ARG A 15 3.26 -0.04 -10.91
CA ARG A 15 3.50 0.88 -12.04
C ARG A 15 4.31 2.10 -11.61
N PHE A 16 4.01 2.65 -10.44
CA PHE A 16 4.67 3.84 -9.89
C PHE A 16 6.00 3.50 -9.23
N PHE A 17 6.11 2.29 -8.68
CA PHE A 17 7.29 1.82 -7.96
C PHE A 17 7.87 0.53 -8.55
N PRO A 18 8.36 0.56 -9.82
CA PRO A 18 8.76 -0.64 -10.54
C PRO A 18 9.94 -1.38 -9.88
N LYS A 19 10.75 -0.69 -9.08
CA LYS A 19 11.92 -1.24 -8.38
C LYS A 19 11.57 -1.96 -7.08
N ILE A 20 10.40 -1.70 -6.48
CA ILE A 20 9.97 -2.36 -5.25
C ILE A 20 9.38 -3.73 -5.62
N PRO A 21 9.78 -4.83 -4.95
CA PRO A 21 9.18 -6.14 -5.25
C PRO A 21 7.68 -6.12 -4.95
N LEU A 22 6.89 -6.81 -5.79
CA LEU A 22 5.42 -6.76 -5.72
C LEU A 22 4.89 -7.16 -4.33
N TRP A 23 5.45 -8.22 -3.74
CA TRP A 23 5.03 -8.68 -2.42
C TRP A 23 5.16 -7.60 -1.34
N ALA A 24 6.17 -6.72 -1.40
CA ALA A 24 6.36 -5.66 -0.42
C ALA A 24 5.27 -4.59 -0.56
N LEU A 25 4.85 -4.29 -1.79
CA LEU A 25 3.73 -3.38 -2.06
C LEU A 25 2.42 -3.96 -1.53
N LEU A 26 2.16 -5.24 -1.77
CA LEU A 26 0.97 -5.92 -1.27
C LEU A 26 0.95 -5.95 0.27
N VAL A 27 2.05 -6.32 0.90
CA VAL A 27 2.18 -6.34 2.37
C VAL A 27 1.99 -4.94 2.96
N SER A 28 2.47 -3.89 2.28
CA SER A 28 2.32 -2.51 2.76
C SER A 28 0.86 -2.07 2.77
N VAL A 29 0.08 -2.42 1.75
CA VAL A 29 -1.36 -2.09 1.72
C VAL A 29 -2.16 -2.94 2.72
N MET A 30 -1.74 -4.19 2.97
CA MET A 30 -2.36 -5.06 3.96
C MET A 30 -1.84 -4.85 5.39
N PHE A 31 -0.97 -3.87 5.61
CA PHE A 31 -0.23 -3.76 6.87
C PHE A 31 -1.17 -3.57 8.06
N LEU A 32 -2.20 -2.72 7.93
CA LEU A 32 -3.14 -2.47 9.03
C LEU A 32 -3.98 -3.71 9.35
N ASP A 33 -4.48 -4.45 8.35
CA ASP A 33 -5.17 -5.74 8.55
C ASP A 33 -4.29 -6.75 9.29
N LEU A 34 -3.04 -6.91 8.85
CA LEU A 34 -2.10 -7.83 9.49
C LEU A 34 -1.87 -7.45 10.96
N LEU A 35 -1.81 -6.15 11.22
CA LEU A 35 -1.60 -5.61 12.55
C LEU A 35 -2.83 -5.79 13.43
N SER A 36 -4.04 -5.62 12.90
CA SER A 36 -5.29 -5.86 13.64
C SER A 36 -5.43 -7.32 14.04
N PHE A 37 -4.98 -8.27 13.21
CA PHE A 37 -4.94 -9.69 13.59
C PHE A 37 -3.98 -9.94 14.76
N ILE A 38 -2.85 -9.23 14.82
CA ILE A 38 -1.89 -9.35 15.93
C ILE A 38 -2.45 -8.72 17.22
N PHE A 39 -3.17 -7.61 17.10
CA PHE A 39 -3.65 -6.81 18.22
C PHE A 39 -5.11 -7.02 18.58
N ILE A 40 -5.75 -8.08 18.08
CA ILE A 40 -7.21 -8.32 18.15
C ILE A 40 -7.80 -8.20 19.56
N PHE A 41 -7.00 -8.43 20.61
CA PHE A 41 -7.41 -8.35 22.03
C PHE A 41 -6.96 -7.06 22.75
N THR A 42 -6.57 -6.03 22.01
CA THR A 42 -6.03 -4.79 22.58
C THR A 42 -6.73 -3.56 22.01
N LEU A 43 -6.67 -2.44 22.74
CA LEU A 43 -7.15 -1.11 22.30
C LEU A 43 -6.44 -0.59 21.04
N TRP A 44 -5.41 -1.29 20.55
CA TRP A 44 -4.65 -0.95 19.35
C TRP A 44 -5.22 -1.62 18.09
N SER A 45 -6.30 -2.40 18.22
CA SER A 45 -7.02 -3.04 17.12
C SER A 45 -7.94 -2.08 16.33
N THR A 46 -8.04 -0.81 16.77
CA THR A 46 -8.99 0.14 16.18
C THR A 46 -8.50 0.58 14.80
N HIS A 47 -9.38 0.48 13.80
CA HIS A 47 -9.10 0.87 12.41
C HIS A 47 -9.27 2.39 12.21
N GLY A 48 -8.95 3.17 13.23
CA GLY A 48 -9.22 4.60 13.24
C GLY A 48 -8.22 5.42 12.42
N LEU A 49 -8.61 6.64 12.03
CA LEU A 49 -7.75 7.53 11.26
C LEU A 49 -6.45 7.84 12.02
N LEU A 50 -6.54 8.12 13.32
CA LEU A 50 -5.37 8.37 14.15
C LEU A 50 -4.38 7.19 14.10
N MET A 51 -4.88 5.97 14.27
CA MET A 51 -4.05 4.76 14.24
C MET A 51 -3.42 4.56 12.86
N ALA A 52 -4.17 4.77 11.78
CA ALA A 52 -3.64 4.71 10.42
C ALA A 52 -2.50 5.70 10.20
N VAL A 53 -2.62 6.94 10.70
CA VAL A 53 -1.55 7.96 10.62
C VAL A 53 -0.33 7.55 11.45
N VAL A 54 -0.54 7.11 12.70
CA VAL A 54 0.55 6.66 13.59
C VAL A 54 1.33 5.52 12.94
N TRP A 55 0.64 4.49 12.45
CA TRP A 55 1.28 3.34 11.82
C TRP A 55 1.95 3.70 10.50
N THR A 56 1.38 4.62 9.73
CA THR A 56 2.02 5.18 8.53
C THR A 56 3.37 5.82 8.88
N VAL A 57 3.40 6.69 9.89
CA VAL A 57 4.63 7.36 10.34
C VAL A 57 5.65 6.34 10.88
N ILE A 58 5.21 5.37 11.67
CA ILE A 58 6.08 4.31 12.20
C ILE A 58 6.73 3.53 11.05
N VAL A 59 5.95 3.07 10.06
CA VAL A 59 6.48 2.31 8.93
C VAL A 59 7.43 3.16 8.08
N MET A 60 7.14 4.45 7.90
CA MET A 60 8.05 5.38 7.23
C MET A 60 9.39 5.48 7.98
N CYS A 61 9.35 5.69 9.30
CA CYS A 61 10.55 5.75 10.15
C CYS A 61 11.34 4.44 10.09
N ILE A 62 10.69 3.29 10.20
CA ILE A 62 11.32 1.98 10.06
C ILE A 62 12.01 1.86 8.70
N THR A 63 11.33 2.24 7.61
CA THR A 63 11.89 2.17 6.25
C THR A 63 13.12 3.07 6.10
N ILE A 64 13.09 4.28 6.69
CA ILE A 64 14.25 5.19 6.74
C ILE A 64 15.42 4.55 7.51
N LEU A 65 15.16 4.04 8.72
CA LEU A 65 16.18 3.43 9.59
C LEU A 65 16.83 2.20 8.94
N PHE A 66 16.02 1.29 8.36
CA PHE A 66 16.54 0.14 7.63
C PHE A 66 17.33 0.55 6.38
N GLY A 67 16.86 1.59 5.66
CA GLY A 67 17.58 2.17 4.54
C GLY A 67 18.96 2.68 4.93
N HIS A 68 19.05 3.44 6.03
CA HIS A 68 20.32 3.94 6.57
C HIS A 68 21.22 2.81 7.10
N TYR A 69 20.68 1.85 7.84
CA TYR A 69 21.44 0.71 8.37
C TYR A 69 22.13 -0.09 7.25
N LYS A 70 21.38 -0.43 6.20
CA LYS A 70 21.91 -1.16 5.04
C LYS A 70 22.94 -0.34 4.27
N ASN A 71 22.75 0.98 4.20
CA ASN A 71 23.70 1.89 3.55
C ASN A 71 25.01 1.99 4.33
N SER A 72 24.98 2.10 5.67
CA SER A 72 26.17 2.18 6.51
C SER A 72 27.15 1.02 6.24
N LYS A 73 26.63 -0.21 6.14
CA LYS A 73 27.45 -1.38 5.77
C LYS A 73 28.03 -1.33 4.36
N LYS A 74 27.27 -0.82 3.37
CA LYS A 74 27.72 -0.75 1.96
C LYS A 74 28.66 0.42 1.67
N GLN A 75 28.57 1.49 2.44
CA GLN A 75 29.41 2.68 2.26
C GLN A 75 30.85 2.44 2.74
N GLN A 76 31.04 1.48 3.64
CA GLN A 76 32.36 0.98 4.03
C GLN A 76 33.14 0.39 2.84
N ASP A 77 32.45 -0.07 1.78
CA ASP A 77 33.06 -0.72 0.61
C ASP A 77 33.22 0.20 -0.63
N LYS A 78 32.61 1.40 -0.66
CA LYS A 78 32.71 2.28 -1.86
C LYS A 78 32.37 3.74 -1.56
N LYS A 79 33.24 4.66 -1.99
CA LYS A 79 33.05 6.13 -1.99
C LYS A 79 31.88 6.50 -2.91
N ARG A 80 30.66 6.43 -2.38
CA ARG A 80 29.40 6.64 -3.12
C ARG A 80 28.70 7.90 -2.65
N ASP A 81 28.22 8.67 -3.62
CA ASP A 81 27.53 9.95 -3.46
C ASP A 81 26.31 9.84 -2.53
N SER A 82 26.40 10.44 -1.34
CA SER A 82 25.48 10.22 -0.21
C SER A 82 24.12 10.89 -0.41
N THR A 83 24.07 12.02 -1.12
CA THR A 83 22.87 12.86 -1.29
C THR A 83 21.81 12.17 -2.16
N LEU A 84 22.20 11.59 -3.29
CA LEU A 84 21.29 10.89 -4.21
C LEU A 84 20.65 9.65 -3.56
N TRP A 85 21.34 9.01 -2.61
CA TRP A 85 20.81 7.86 -1.88
C TRP A 85 19.80 8.25 -0.82
N GLY A 86 20.07 9.32 -0.06
CA GLY A 86 19.11 9.87 0.91
C GLY A 86 17.76 10.18 0.26
N MET A 87 17.77 10.82 -0.91
CA MET A 87 16.55 11.11 -1.67
C MET A 87 15.80 9.83 -2.08
N LYS A 88 16.50 8.76 -2.46
CA LYS A 88 15.88 7.48 -2.84
C LYS A 88 15.27 6.75 -1.66
N ILE A 89 15.90 6.81 -0.48
CA ILE A 89 15.35 6.23 0.76
C ILE A 89 14.10 7.01 1.17
N LEU A 90 14.16 8.34 1.16
CA LEU A 90 13.00 9.17 1.49
C LEU A 90 11.82 8.92 0.55
N GLN A 91 12.08 8.87 -0.76
CA GLN A 91 11.05 8.52 -1.76
C GLN A 91 10.44 7.15 -1.49
N LEU A 92 11.27 6.12 -1.21
CA LEU A 92 10.80 4.79 -0.86
C LEU A 92 9.90 4.82 0.39
N SER A 93 10.36 5.47 1.46
CA SER A 93 9.62 5.55 2.72
C SER A 93 8.28 6.24 2.55
N ILE A 94 8.24 7.39 1.87
CA ILE A 94 7.00 8.11 1.56
C ILE A 94 6.04 7.23 0.73
N SER A 95 6.57 6.50 -0.25
CA SER A 95 5.77 5.61 -1.10
C SER A 95 5.12 4.49 -0.30
N ILE A 96 5.89 3.84 0.59
CA ILE A 96 5.38 2.80 1.48
C ILE A 96 4.36 3.40 2.47
N GLY A 97 4.64 4.58 3.02
CA GLY A 97 3.71 5.28 3.91
C GLY A 97 2.36 5.57 3.25
N PHE A 98 2.35 6.07 2.02
CA PHE A 98 1.10 6.27 1.27
C PHE A 98 0.34 4.96 1.01
N LEU A 99 1.04 3.84 0.80
CA LEU A 99 0.39 2.54 0.63
C LEU A 99 -0.25 2.05 1.92
N VAL A 100 0.43 2.20 3.06
CA VAL A 100 -0.17 1.90 4.38
C VAL A 100 -1.38 2.78 4.63
N PHE A 101 -1.28 4.09 4.40
CA PHE A 101 -2.39 5.02 4.61
C PHE A 101 -3.57 4.77 3.66
N SER A 102 -3.30 4.30 2.43
CA SER A 102 -4.35 3.99 1.45
C SER A 102 -5.35 2.93 1.95
N HIS A 103 -4.92 2.07 2.88
CA HIS A 103 -5.78 1.11 3.56
C HIS A 103 -6.94 1.81 4.27
N TRP A 104 -6.64 2.78 5.14
CA TRP A 104 -7.67 3.54 5.85
C TRP A 104 -8.58 4.32 4.89
N VAL A 105 -8.05 4.83 3.79
CA VAL A 105 -8.86 5.53 2.78
C VAL A 105 -9.89 4.59 2.16
N LEU A 106 -9.51 3.35 1.82
CA LEU A 106 -10.46 2.36 1.29
C LEU A 106 -11.50 1.97 2.34
N ASP A 107 -11.09 1.81 3.60
CA ASP A 107 -11.99 1.53 4.70
C ASP A 107 -12.98 2.69 4.91
N PHE A 108 -12.51 3.94 4.95
CA PHE A 108 -13.38 5.12 5.05
C PHE A 108 -14.43 5.16 3.93
N ILE A 109 -14.06 4.79 2.70
CA ILE A 109 -15.01 4.72 1.58
C ILE A 109 -16.01 3.57 1.79
N GLY A 110 -15.52 2.41 2.22
CA GLY A 110 -16.33 1.21 2.38
C GLY A 110 -17.35 1.30 3.53
N TRP A 111 -16.88 1.67 4.72
CA TRP A 111 -17.66 1.66 5.94
C TRP A 111 -18.81 2.68 5.96
N PRO A 112 -19.95 2.40 6.62
CA PRO A 112 -20.25 1.17 7.35
C PRO A 112 -20.47 -0.07 6.47
N MET A 113 -19.96 -1.23 6.91
CA MET A 113 -20.09 -2.51 6.21
C MET A 113 -21.38 -3.27 6.55
N SER A 114 -22.54 -2.61 6.43
CA SER A 114 -23.84 -3.17 6.83
C SER A 114 -24.24 -4.46 6.11
N VAL A 115 -23.63 -4.73 4.95
CA VAL A 115 -23.77 -5.99 4.21
C VAL A 115 -23.20 -7.20 4.97
N GLY A 116 -22.09 -7.03 5.68
CA GLY A 116 -21.43 -8.11 6.43
C GLY A 116 -21.83 -8.12 7.91
N ASP A 117 -22.10 -6.95 8.47
CA ASP A 117 -22.57 -6.77 9.84
C ASP A 117 -23.65 -5.67 9.87
N PRO A 118 -24.94 -6.01 10.04
CA PRO A 118 -26.01 -5.02 10.09
C PRO A 118 -25.84 -3.93 11.15
N ASN A 119 -25.02 -4.16 12.18
CA ASN A 119 -24.78 -3.21 13.27
C ASN A 119 -23.52 -2.36 13.06
N ALA A 120 -22.83 -2.50 11.92
CA ALA A 120 -21.64 -1.70 11.60
C ALA A 120 -21.96 -0.21 11.55
N THR A 121 -21.21 0.61 12.30
CA THR A 121 -21.45 2.06 12.46
C THR A 121 -20.50 2.96 11.66
N GLY A 122 -19.28 2.51 11.33
CA GLY A 122 -18.29 3.28 10.58
C GLY A 122 -16.86 2.88 10.93
N THR A 123 -15.89 3.77 10.66
CA THR A 123 -14.56 3.72 11.27
C THR A 123 -14.40 4.87 12.28
N PRO A 124 -13.74 4.64 13.43
CA PRO A 124 -13.54 5.71 14.42
C PRO A 124 -12.56 6.76 13.88
N LEU A 125 -12.79 8.04 14.17
CA LEU A 125 -11.85 9.09 13.79
C LEU A 125 -10.55 9.01 14.62
N LEU A 126 -10.68 8.81 15.93
CA LEU A 126 -9.54 8.76 16.85
C LEU A 126 -9.50 7.41 17.57
N PHE A 127 -10.40 7.22 18.54
CA PHE A 127 -10.54 6.04 19.40
C PHE A 127 -11.99 5.53 19.33
N ASP A 128 -12.30 4.39 19.95
CA ASP A 128 -13.63 3.77 19.87
C ASP A 128 -14.77 4.67 20.38
N ASP A 129 -14.48 5.52 21.38
CA ASP A 129 -15.44 6.49 21.94
C ASP A 129 -15.55 7.78 21.10
N SER A 130 -14.90 7.86 19.94
CA SER A 130 -14.90 9.04 19.07
C SER A 130 -15.99 8.99 17.99
N ILE A 131 -16.05 10.04 17.16
CA ILE A 131 -16.99 10.11 16.04
C ILE A 131 -16.66 9.00 15.03
N TRP A 132 -17.68 8.25 14.65
CA TRP A 132 -17.62 7.22 13.61
C TRP A 132 -17.94 7.86 12.26
N ILE A 133 -17.08 7.62 11.27
CA ILE A 133 -17.20 8.19 9.93
C ILE A 133 -17.08 7.12 8.84
N GLY A 134 -17.68 7.38 7.68
CA GLY A 134 -17.58 6.52 6.51
C GLY A 134 -18.58 6.93 5.43
N LEU A 135 -18.27 6.63 4.16
CA LEU A 135 -19.13 6.97 3.02
C LEU A 135 -20.25 5.96 2.77
N GLY A 136 -20.16 4.76 3.35
CA GLY A 136 -21.20 3.74 3.32
C GLY A 136 -21.36 3.03 1.99
N VAL A 137 -20.30 2.88 1.20
CA VAL A 137 -20.38 2.11 -0.06
C VAL A 137 -20.78 0.65 0.21
N TYR A 138 -20.44 0.10 1.38
CA TYR A 138 -20.75 -1.28 1.77
C TYR A 138 -22.10 -1.41 2.51
N THR A 139 -22.97 -0.39 2.42
CA THR A 139 -24.36 -0.49 2.89
C THR A 139 -25.23 -1.35 1.97
N THR A 140 -24.80 -1.57 0.72
CA THR A 140 -25.49 -2.42 -0.26
C THR A 140 -24.53 -3.43 -0.88
N TRP A 141 -25.02 -4.63 -1.22
CA TRP A 141 -24.21 -5.66 -1.89
C TRP A 141 -23.64 -5.17 -3.21
N PHE A 142 -24.40 -4.37 -3.96
CA PHE A 142 -23.95 -3.80 -5.22
C PHE A 142 -22.78 -2.84 -5.04
N GLY A 143 -22.85 -1.95 -4.03
CA GLY A 143 -21.75 -1.04 -3.70
C GLY A 143 -20.51 -1.79 -3.24
N ALA A 144 -20.68 -2.78 -2.34
CA ALA A 144 -19.59 -3.62 -1.87
C ALA A 144 -18.88 -4.37 -3.03
N LEU A 145 -19.64 -5.04 -3.90
CA LEU A 145 -19.08 -5.75 -5.05
C LEU A 145 -18.40 -4.81 -6.04
N THR A 146 -19.02 -3.66 -6.34
CA THR A 146 -18.46 -2.68 -7.28
C THR A 146 -17.14 -2.13 -6.77
N MET A 147 -17.05 -1.83 -5.48
CA MET A 147 -15.82 -1.33 -4.88
C MET A 147 -14.73 -2.40 -4.83
N ASP A 148 -15.02 -3.58 -4.27
CA ASP A 148 -14.01 -4.64 -4.13
C ASP A 148 -13.50 -5.14 -5.49
N LEU A 149 -14.41 -5.57 -6.36
CA LEU A 149 -14.05 -6.12 -7.67
C LEU A 149 -13.59 -5.02 -8.61
N GLY A 150 -14.22 -3.84 -8.59
CA GLY A 150 -13.87 -2.73 -9.48
C GLY A 150 -12.46 -2.21 -9.22
N VAL A 151 -12.12 -1.92 -7.96
CA VAL A 151 -10.76 -1.48 -7.59
C VAL A 151 -9.73 -2.58 -7.87
N PHE A 152 -10.06 -3.85 -7.58
CA PHE A 152 -9.18 -4.97 -7.88
C PHE A 152 -8.91 -5.11 -9.39
N ILE A 153 -9.96 -5.15 -10.22
CA ILE A 153 -9.85 -5.28 -11.68
C ILE A 153 -9.08 -4.10 -12.27
N ALA A 154 -9.36 -2.87 -11.83
CA ALA A 154 -8.63 -1.68 -12.27
C ALA A 154 -7.15 -1.78 -11.91
N GLY A 155 -6.82 -2.18 -10.68
CA GLY A 155 -5.45 -2.36 -10.23
C GLY A 155 -4.71 -3.45 -10.98
N LEU A 156 -5.35 -4.59 -11.22
CA LEU A 156 -4.82 -5.70 -12.02
C LEU A 156 -4.57 -5.26 -13.47
N ALA A 157 -5.50 -4.54 -14.08
CA ALA A 157 -5.35 -4.03 -15.45
C ALA A 157 -4.15 -3.08 -15.56
N ILE A 158 -3.99 -2.17 -14.59
CA ILE A 158 -2.82 -1.27 -14.52
C ILE A 158 -1.51 -2.06 -14.38
N TYR A 159 -1.50 -3.08 -13.53
CA TYR A 159 -0.34 -3.95 -13.32
C TYR A 159 0.03 -4.73 -14.58
N LEU A 160 -0.93 -5.40 -15.22
CA LEU A 160 -0.70 -6.17 -16.45
C LEU A 160 -0.22 -5.28 -17.60
N HIS A 161 -0.83 -4.11 -17.76
CA HIS A 161 -0.40 -3.11 -18.73
C HIS A 161 1.08 -2.71 -18.49
N HIS A 162 1.46 -2.47 -17.24
CA HIS A 162 2.83 -2.14 -16.87
C HIS A 162 3.82 -3.26 -17.19
N ILE A 163 3.50 -4.51 -16.84
CA ILE A 163 4.35 -5.67 -17.14
C ILE A 163 4.53 -5.85 -18.65
N ASN A 164 3.45 -5.71 -19.43
CA ASN A 164 3.49 -5.81 -20.89
C ASN A 164 4.38 -4.71 -21.49
N LYS A 165 4.32 -3.49 -20.97
CA LYS A 165 5.19 -2.39 -21.40
C LYS A 165 6.67 -2.70 -21.14
N ILE A 166 7.03 -3.21 -19.96
CA ILE A 166 8.42 -3.58 -19.64
C ILE A 166 8.93 -4.68 -20.57
N LYS A 167 8.13 -5.72 -20.82
CA LYS A 167 8.53 -6.82 -21.72
C LYS A 167 8.84 -6.31 -23.12
N LYS A 168 8.00 -5.43 -23.69
CA LYS A 168 8.22 -4.84 -25.01
C LYS A 168 9.52 -4.05 -25.10
N ILE A 169 9.85 -3.28 -24.06
CA ILE A 169 11.10 -2.50 -24.01
C ILE A 169 12.32 -3.43 -24.04
N LYS A 170 12.31 -4.50 -23.23
CA LYS A 170 13.42 -5.46 -23.20
C LYS A 170 13.65 -6.15 -24.55
N ILE A 171 12.58 -6.61 -25.19
CA ILE A 171 12.67 -7.25 -26.52
C ILE A 171 13.27 -6.27 -27.55
N TYR A 172 12.86 -5.01 -27.52
CA TYR A 172 13.42 -3.99 -28.41
C TYR A 172 14.91 -3.76 -28.17
N ASP A 173 15.33 -3.70 -26.90
CA ASP A 173 16.73 -3.50 -26.53
C ASP A 173 17.60 -4.71 -26.97
N GLU A 174 17.10 -5.94 -26.81
CA GLU A 174 17.76 -7.18 -27.27
C GLU A 174 17.92 -7.22 -28.81
N ILE A 175 16.86 -6.92 -29.57
CA ILE A 175 16.93 -6.86 -31.04
C ILE A 175 17.92 -5.79 -31.50
N LYS A 176 17.98 -4.65 -30.80
CA LYS A 176 18.91 -3.58 -31.15
C LYS A 176 20.35 -4.01 -30.93
N THR A 177 20.68 -4.68 -29.83
CA THR A 177 22.07 -5.10 -29.54
C THR A 177 22.60 -6.10 -30.57
N ASP A 178 21.76 -7.00 -31.07
CA ASP A 178 22.17 -8.06 -32.02
C ASP A 178 22.45 -7.50 -33.43
N ASN A 179 21.86 -6.37 -33.81
CA ASN A 179 22.09 -5.75 -35.12
C ASN A 179 23.35 -4.88 -35.19
N PHE A 180 24.01 -4.62 -34.06
CA PHE A 180 25.20 -3.76 -33.98
C PHE A 180 26.46 -4.48 -33.45
N SER A 181 26.42 -5.81 -33.28
CA SER A 181 27.56 -6.68 -32.95
C SER A 181 28.10 -7.38 -34.19
#